data_AF-A0A917LBR0-F1
#
_entry.id   AF-A0A917LBR0-F1
#
_cell.length_a   1.000
_cell.length_b   1.000
_cell.length_c   1.000
_cell.angle_alpha   90.00
_cell.angle_beta   90.00
_cell.angle_gamma   90.00
#
_symmetry.space_group_name_H-M   'P 1'
#
loop_
_entity.id
_entity.type
_entity.pdbx_description
1 polymer ?
#
loop_
_entity_poly.entity_id
_entity_poly.type
_entity_poly.pdbx_seq_one_letter_code
_entity_poly.pdbx_strand_id
1 'polypeptide(L)' 'MDWQSESPELWAFLESLHRGDILSGTVAAIERFGVFVALDDGPGHPTLPGVEFIVIPELSWPHVDASTDVVQVGQRVLC' A
#
# COMPACT_ATOMS: atom_id res chain seq x y z
N MET A 1 8.90 -16.05 -14.48
CA MET A 1 7.58 -15.66 -13.95
C MET A 1 7.32 -14.27 -14.45
N ASP A 2 6.40 -14.15 -15.40
CA ASP A 2 6.15 -12.94 -16.15
C ASP A 2 4.91 -12.26 -15.55
N TRP A 3 5.10 -11.63 -14.38
CA TRP A 3 4.03 -11.05 -13.58
C TRP A 3 3.22 -9.98 -14.33
N GLN A 4 3.76 -9.43 -15.42
CA GLN A 4 3.05 -8.52 -16.33
C GLN A 4 1.89 -9.18 -17.07
N SER A 5 2.06 -10.43 -17.46
CA SER A 5 1.05 -11.19 -18.18
C SER A 5 -0.08 -11.71 -17.27
N GLU A 6 0.18 -11.86 -15.96
CA GLU A 6 -0.77 -12.44 -14.99
C GLU A 6 -1.75 -11.41 -14.40
N SER A 7 -1.45 -10.10 -14.47
CA SER A 7 -2.33 -9.05 -13.95
C SER A 7 -2.21 -7.75 -14.77
N PRO A 8 -2.66 -7.74 -16.05
CA PRO A 8 -2.50 -6.60 -16.95
C PRO A 8 -3.23 -5.33 -16.45
N GLU A 9 -4.37 -5.49 -15.78
CA GLU A 9 -5.12 -4.35 -15.21
C GLU A 9 -4.34 -3.66 -14.08
N LEU A 10 -3.65 -4.44 -13.24
CA LEU A 10 -2.80 -3.91 -12.17
C LEU A 10 -1.63 -3.13 -12.72
N TRP A 11 -0.97 -3.65 -13.77
CA TRP A 11 0.13 -2.94 -14.39
C TRP A 11 -0.32 -1.67 -15.09
N ALA A 12 -1.43 -1.69 -15.82
CA ALA A 12 -1.99 -0.49 -16.43
C ALA A 12 -2.35 0.58 -15.39
N PHE A 13 -2.91 0.17 -14.23
CA PHE A 13 -3.16 1.08 -13.11
C PHE A 13 -1.85 1.67 -12.57
N LEU A 14 -0.86 0.84 -12.26
CA LEU A 14 0.44 1.29 -11.72
C LEU A 14 1.19 2.21 -12.69
N GLU A 15 1.12 1.95 -14.00
CA GLU A 15 1.71 2.80 -15.04
C GLU A 15 1.02 4.16 -15.17
N SER A 16 -0.24 4.26 -14.76
CA SER A 16 -1.00 5.51 -14.78
C SER A 16 -0.68 6.45 -13.61
N LEU A 17 -0.07 5.93 -12.55
CA LEU A 17 0.29 6.68 -11.35
C LEU A 17 1.54 7.53 -11.57
N HIS A 18 1.50 8.76 -11.08
CA HIS A 18 2.61 9.69 -11.11
C HIS A 18 3.12 9.97 -9.69
N ARG A 19 4.40 10.33 -9.61
CA ARG A 19 4.99 10.75 -8.34
C ARG A 19 4.28 12.00 -7.84
N GLY A 20 3.80 11.94 -6.59
CA GLY A 20 3.10 13.04 -5.94
C GLY A 20 1.57 12.97 -6.06
N ASP A 21 1.04 11.96 -6.75
CA ASP A 21 -0.38 11.63 -6.65
C ASP A 21 -0.71 11.24 -5.21
N ILE A 22 -1.84 11.77 -4.71
CA ILE A 22 -2.37 11.40 -3.41
C ILE A 22 -3.43 10.33 -3.63
N LEU A 23 -3.14 9.14 -3.16
CA LEU A 23 -4.00 7.98 -3.27
C LEU A 23 -4.73 7.75 -1.95
N SER A 24 -5.89 7.12 -2.04
CA SER A 24 -6.66 6.72 -0.87
C SER A 24 -6.79 5.21 -0.81
N GLY A 25 -6.66 4.68 0.40
CA GLY A 25 -6.72 3.25 0.60
C GLY A 25 -7.00 2.85 2.04
N THR A 26 -7.02 1.55 2.24
CA THR A 26 -7.31 0.93 3.52
C THR A 26 -6.15 0.02 3.91
N VAL A 27 -5.68 0.14 5.16
CA VAL A 27 -4.62 -0.72 5.69
C VAL A 27 -5.10 -2.16 5.68
N ALA A 28 -4.45 -2.98 4.84
CA ALA A 28 -4.82 -4.38 4.65
C ALA A 28 -4.02 -5.32 5.57
N ALA A 29 -2.75 -5.01 5.80
CA ALA A 29 -1.90 -5.76 6.72
C ALA A 29 -0.80 -4.87 7.31
N ILE A 30 -0.40 -5.16 8.55
CA ILE A 30 0.71 -4.49 9.21
C ILE A 30 1.75 -5.56 9.51
N GLU A 31 2.95 -5.38 8.96
CA GLU A 31 4.09 -6.25 9.15
C GLU A 31 5.22 -5.53 9.89
N ARG A 32 6.18 -6.29 10.41
CA ARG A 32 7.34 -5.73 11.13
C ARG A 32 8.23 -4.81 10.29
N PHE A 33 8.12 -4.88 8.97
CA PHE A 33 8.93 -4.13 8.03
C PHE A 33 8.14 -3.03 7.29
N GLY A 34 6.81 -2.97 7.46
CA GLY A 34 5.99 -1.95 6.82
C GLY A 34 4.50 -2.29 6.81
N VAL A 35 3.73 -1.47 6.12
CA VAL A 35 2.27 -1.51 6.10
C VAL A 35 1.80 -1.68 4.67
N PHE A 36 0.94 -2.68 4.44
CA PHE A 36 0.29 -2.88 3.16
C PHE A 36 -1.04 -2.14 3.09
N VAL A 37 -1.25 -1.40 2.01
CA VAL A 37 -2.46 -0.63 1.76
C VAL A 37 -3.14 -1.17 0.51
N ALA A 38 -4.43 -1.49 0.65
CA ALA A 38 -5.32 -1.75 -0.48
C ALA A 38 -5.85 -0.40 -0.99
N LEU A 39 -5.46 -0.03 -2.20
CA LEU A 39 -5.90 1.19 -2.86
C LEU A 39 -7.36 1.05 -3.32
N ASP A 40 -8.12 2.13 -3.20
CA ASP A 40 -9.54 2.12 -3.61
C ASP A 40 -9.73 2.10 -5.12
N ASP A 41 -8.93 2.90 -5.82
CA ASP A 41 -9.03 3.09 -7.27
C ASP A 41 -8.21 2.07 -8.06
N GLY A 42 -7.49 1.19 -7.36
CA GLY A 42 -6.60 0.19 -7.94
C GLY A 42 -7.16 -1.22 -7.89
N PRO A 43 -6.86 -2.08 -8.88
CA PRO A 43 -7.19 -3.49 -8.81
C PRO A 43 -6.38 -4.18 -7.69
N GLY A 44 -6.94 -5.21 -7.08
CA GLY A 44 -6.25 -5.97 -6.03
C GLY A 44 -5.00 -6.68 -6.53
N HIS A 45 -4.01 -6.86 -5.66
CA HIS A 45 -2.86 -7.71 -5.96
C HIS A 45 -3.27 -9.19 -5.93
N PRO A 46 -2.86 -10.03 -6.89
CA PRO A 46 -3.29 -11.44 -6.97
C PRO A 46 -2.86 -12.29 -5.75
N THR A 47 -1.81 -11.89 -5.05
CA THR A 47 -1.20 -12.67 -3.96
C THR A 47 -0.88 -11.86 -2.69
N LEU A 48 -0.87 -10.53 -2.76
CA LEU A 48 -0.47 -9.68 -1.65
C LEU A 48 -1.72 -9.00 -1.07
N PRO A 49 -1.73 -8.70 0.23
CA PRO A 49 -2.89 -8.09 0.89
C PRO A 49 -3.16 -6.66 0.41
N GLY A 50 -2.15 -5.98 -0.16
CA GLY A 50 -2.26 -4.64 -0.71
C GLY A 50 -1.33 -4.46 -1.90
N VAL A 51 -1.60 -3.43 -2.70
CA VAL A 51 -0.77 -3.06 -3.86
C VAL A 51 0.34 -2.10 -3.44
N GLU A 52 0.05 -1.26 -2.44
CA GLU A 52 0.99 -0.29 -1.92
C GLU A 52 1.63 -0.76 -0.62
N PHE A 53 2.88 -0.35 -0.41
CA PHE A 53 3.70 -0.72 0.73
C PHE A 53 4.40 0.51 1.29
N ILE A 54 4.05 0.87 2.53
CA ILE A 54 4.62 2.03 3.25
C ILE A 54 5.65 1.52 4.26
N VAL A 55 6.87 2.04 4.20
CA VAL A 55 7.92 1.70 5.18
C VAL A 55 7.73 2.47 6.48
N ILE A 56 8.17 1.89 7.60
CA ILE A 56 7.95 2.46 8.94
C ILE A 56 8.44 3.92 9.08
N PRO A 57 9.61 4.33 8.56
CA PRO A 57 10.06 5.72 8.62
C PRO A 57 9.16 6.72 7.87
N GLU A 58 8.35 6.26 6.92
CA GLU A 58 7.40 7.09 6.17
C GLU A 58 6.05 7.22 6.89
N LEU A 59 5.76 6.37 7.88
CA LEU A 59 4.52 6.43 8.65
C LEU A 59 4.47 7.62 9.63
N SER A 60 5.62 8.10 10.10
CA SER A 60 5.66 9.15 11.12
C SER A 60 6.98 9.93 11.14
N TRP A 61 6.86 11.25 11.35
CA TRP A 61 7.99 12.14 11.62
C TRP A 61 8.72 11.88 12.95
N PRO A 62 8.04 11.58 14.08
CA PRO A 62 8.73 11.06 15.27
C PRO A 62 9.11 9.59 15.07
N HIS A 63 10.15 9.15 15.80
CA HIS A 63 10.48 7.72 15.89
C HIS A 63 9.33 6.99 16.60
N VAL A 64 8.94 5.85 16.02
CA VAL A 64 7.87 5.00 16.56
C VAL A 64 8.41 3.59 16.71
N ASP A 65 8.18 3.00 17.88
CA ASP A 65 8.65 1.65 18.22
C ASP A 65 7.83 0.54 17.52
N ALA A 66 6.54 0.77 17.26
CA ALA A 66 5.67 -0.16 16.54
C ALA A 66 4.69 0.55 15.59
N SER A 67 4.57 0.05 14.35
CA SER A 67 3.63 0.57 13.33
C SER A 67 2.16 0.51 13.77
N THR A 68 1.81 -0.42 14.66
CA THR A 68 0.47 -0.53 15.28
C THR A 68 0.08 0.66 16.14
N ASP A 69 1.04 1.47 16.57
CA ASP A 69 0.80 2.68 17.37
C ASP A 69 0.40 3.87 16.48
N VAL A 70 0.57 3.74 15.15
CA VAL A 70 0.28 4.80 14.16
C VAL A 70 -0.91 4.45 13.29
N VAL A 71 -1.04 3.18 12.92
CA VAL A 71 -2.12 2.71 12.03
C VAL A 71 -2.67 1.36 12.50
N GLN A 72 -3.91 1.07 12.11
CA GLN A 72 -4.59 -0.20 12.40
C GLN A 72 -5.10 -0.84 11.10
N VAL A 73 -5.17 -2.16 11.06
CA VAL A 73 -5.82 -2.87 9.95
C VAL A 73 -7.27 -2.42 9.83
N GLY A 74 -7.71 -2.11 8.61
CA GLY A 74 -9.02 -1.52 8.32
C GLY A 74 -9.05 0.01 8.42
N GLN A 75 -7.97 0.66 8.84
CA GLN A 75 -7.90 2.12 8.88
C GLN A 75 -7.78 2.71 7.47
N ARG A 76 -8.54 3.79 7.22
CA ARG A 76 -8.44 4.60 6.01
C ARG A 76 -7.21 5.51 6.09
N VAL A 77 -6.42 5.52 5.02
CA VAL A 77 -5.20 6.34 4.91
C VAL A 77 -5.14 7.06 3.56
N LEU A 78 -4.37 8.14 3.54
CA LEU A 78 -3.98 8.87 2.34
C LEU A 78 -2.47 8.76 2.21
N CYS A 79 -1.99 8.40 1.03
CA CYS A 79 -0.58 8.14 0.73
C CYS A 79 -0.18 8.89 -0.54
#